data_AF-A0A511T1D3-F1
#
_entry.id   AF-A0A511T1D3-F1
#
_cell.length_a   1.000
_cell.length_b   1.000
_cell.length_c   1.000
_cell.angle_alpha   90.00
_cell.angle_beta   90.00
_cell.angle_gamma   90.00
#
_symmetry.space_group_name_H-M   'P 1'
#
loop_
_entity.id
_entity.type
_entity.pdbx_description
1 polymer ?
#
loop_
_entity_poly.entity_id
_entity_poly.type
_entity_poly.pdbx_seq_one_letter_code
_entity_poly.pdbx_strand_id
1 'polypeptide(L)'
;MRRPPRGTVLLPLGLLLVGCASPNPWVRVTRRADGILVVDGPAAGPFDTQEELARNACELVTAQPGAATGRQGMEYCVLWYYVKEEGKYFISYLSDVGGNRASGRKYREVPRALNAPTQGDVLLLGPGHNHPHNRQFSPEDLGSGRSPGWSPQGPSRFHDPVTRRTWDRELLVFFKEWDGNCTTYRYNYATRVVSALRDGAWVPIGKVEGEWGDLKMFEGQDWLP
;
A
#
# COMPACT_ATOMS: atom_id res chain seq x y z
N MET A 1 -48.29 -30.57 57.93
CA MET A 1 -47.26 -30.78 56.90
C MET A 1 -47.18 -29.53 56.04
N ARG A 2 -46.09 -28.76 56.15
CA ARG A 2 -45.88 -27.48 55.44
C ARG A 2 -45.14 -27.74 54.11
N ARG A 3 -45.66 -27.23 52.99
CA ARG A 3 -44.95 -27.22 51.69
C ARG A 3 -43.99 -26.01 51.64
N PRO A 4 -42.77 -26.15 51.08
CA PRO A 4 -41.91 -24.99 50.83
C PRO A 4 -42.26 -24.32 49.48
N PRO A 5 -41.94 -23.03 49.31
CA PRO A 5 -42.18 -22.32 48.06
C PRO A 5 -41.08 -22.66 47.03
N ARG A 6 -41.50 -22.80 45.77
CA ARG A 6 -40.61 -22.96 44.62
C ARG A 6 -39.98 -21.62 44.30
N GLY A 7 -38.68 -21.49 44.55
CA GLY A 7 -37.87 -20.36 44.09
C GLY A 7 -37.60 -20.49 42.59
N THR A 8 -38.13 -19.56 41.81
CA THR A 8 -37.81 -19.41 40.38
C THR A 8 -36.45 -18.71 40.28
N VAL A 9 -35.41 -19.47 39.92
CA VAL A 9 -34.10 -18.90 39.58
C VAL A 9 -34.19 -18.40 38.13
N LEU A 10 -34.28 -17.09 37.95
CA LEU A 10 -34.05 -16.45 36.65
C LEU A 10 -32.54 -16.49 36.36
N LEU A 11 -32.11 -17.33 35.42
CA LEU A 11 -30.80 -17.20 34.78
C LEU A 11 -30.81 -15.94 33.89
N PRO A 12 -29.89 -14.99 34.05
CA PRO A 12 -29.70 -13.95 33.06
C PRO A 12 -29.09 -14.59 31.81
N LEU A 13 -29.87 -14.59 30.74
CA LEU A 13 -29.45 -14.95 29.40
C LEU A 13 -28.38 -13.94 28.97
N GLY A 14 -27.10 -14.32 29.11
CA GLY A 14 -25.97 -13.51 28.69
C GLY A 14 -26.02 -13.30 27.19
N LEU A 15 -26.36 -12.08 26.77
CA LEU A 15 -26.20 -11.62 25.39
C LEU A 15 -24.69 -11.58 25.10
N LEU A 16 -24.16 -12.64 24.49
CA LEU A 16 -22.86 -12.61 23.82
C LEU A 16 -22.99 -11.67 22.62
N LEU A 17 -22.69 -10.38 22.85
CA LEU A 17 -22.40 -9.42 21.80
C LEU A 17 -21.10 -9.86 21.13
N VAL A 18 -21.18 -10.86 20.25
CA VAL A 18 -20.14 -11.11 19.26
C VAL A 18 -20.20 -9.93 18.30
N GLY A 19 -19.44 -8.89 18.62
CA GLY A 19 -19.22 -7.77 17.72
C GLY A 19 -18.52 -8.29 16.48
N CYS A 20 -19.30 -8.68 15.47
CA CYS A 20 -18.80 -8.91 14.12
C CYS A 20 -18.30 -7.55 13.61
N ALA A 21 -17.01 -7.26 13.80
CA ALA A 21 -16.34 -6.26 12.99
C ALA A 21 -16.54 -6.71 11.54
N SER A 22 -17.39 -5.99 10.81
CA SER A 22 -17.60 -6.30 9.39
C SER A 22 -16.25 -6.18 8.70
N PRO A 23 -15.78 -7.21 7.98
CA PRO A 23 -14.48 -7.16 7.32
C PRO A 23 -14.45 -5.96 6.37
N ASN A 24 -13.35 -5.20 6.36
CA ASN A 24 -13.19 -4.05 5.48
C ASN A 24 -13.35 -4.52 4.01
N PRO A 25 -14.40 -4.09 3.28
CA PRO A 25 -14.68 -4.60 1.93
C PRO A 25 -13.62 -4.21 0.89
N TRP A 26 -12.77 -3.24 1.23
CA TRP A 26 -11.62 -2.84 0.41
C TRP A 26 -10.41 -3.76 0.58
N VAL A 27 -10.37 -4.57 1.64
CA VAL A 27 -9.33 -5.59 1.84
C VAL A 27 -9.76 -6.86 1.10
N ARG A 28 -9.05 -7.16 0.01
CA ARG A 28 -9.28 -8.37 -0.79
C ARG A 28 -7.95 -9.00 -1.11
N VAL A 29 -7.41 -9.68 -0.11
CA VAL A 29 -6.13 -10.37 -0.16
C VAL A 29 -6.32 -11.82 0.26
N THR A 30 -5.64 -12.71 -0.45
CA THR A 30 -5.53 -14.12 -0.10
C THR A 30 -4.07 -14.54 -0.08
N ARG A 31 -3.75 -15.59 0.66
CA ARG A 31 -2.42 -16.23 0.63
C ARG A 31 -2.52 -17.54 -0.15
N ARG A 32 -1.72 -17.67 -1.20
CA ARG A 32 -1.56 -18.93 -1.94
C ARG A 32 -0.80 -19.96 -1.10
N ALA A 33 -0.87 -21.23 -1.51
CA ALA A 33 -0.17 -22.34 -0.85
C ALA A 33 1.36 -22.16 -0.81
N ASP A 34 1.93 -21.44 -1.76
CA ASP A 34 3.36 -21.07 -1.82
C ASP A 34 3.74 -19.89 -0.91
N GLY A 35 2.77 -19.39 -0.12
CA GLY A 35 2.93 -18.26 0.78
C GLY A 35 2.80 -16.90 0.12
N ILE A 36 2.62 -16.80 -1.20
CA ILE A 36 2.49 -15.51 -1.89
C ILE A 36 1.14 -14.86 -1.58
N LEU A 37 1.18 -13.60 -1.18
CA LEU A 37 0.00 -12.75 -1.09
C LEU A 37 -0.47 -12.32 -2.48
N VAL A 38 -1.76 -12.54 -2.73
CA VAL A 38 -2.49 -12.18 -3.94
C VAL A 38 -3.57 -11.19 -3.57
N VAL A 39 -3.60 -10.05 -4.25
CA VAL A 39 -4.67 -9.06 -4.13
C VAL A 39 -5.58 -9.11 -5.34
N ASP A 40 -6.87 -8.87 -5.15
CA ASP A 40 -7.79 -8.70 -6.26
C ASP A 40 -7.58 -7.34 -6.95
N GLY A 41 -7.96 -7.20 -8.21
CA GLY A 41 -8.04 -5.90 -8.90
C GLY A 41 -9.07 -5.90 -10.02
N PRO A 42 -9.34 -4.74 -10.65
CA PRO A 42 -8.98 -3.40 -10.18
C PRO A 42 -9.86 -2.94 -9.02
N ALA A 43 -9.31 -2.18 -8.08
CA ALA A 43 -10.09 -1.35 -7.15
C ALA A 43 -10.42 0.03 -7.73
N ALA A 44 -9.52 0.58 -8.55
CA ALA A 44 -9.75 1.80 -9.32
C ALA A 44 -8.90 1.82 -10.61
N GLY A 45 -9.32 2.68 -11.55
CA GLY A 45 -8.84 2.77 -12.93
C GLY A 45 -9.99 2.56 -13.92
N PRO A 46 -9.74 2.67 -15.24
CA PRO A 46 -8.46 3.01 -15.87
C PRO A 46 -8.04 4.47 -15.63
N PHE A 47 -6.73 4.71 -15.54
CA PHE A 47 -6.12 6.04 -15.52
C PHE A 47 -5.16 6.23 -16.70
N ASP A 48 -5.07 7.46 -17.21
CA ASP A 48 -4.23 7.78 -18.37
C ASP A 48 -2.76 7.93 -18.00
N THR A 49 -2.49 8.41 -16.78
CA THR A 49 -1.14 8.71 -16.29
C THR A 49 -0.89 8.10 -14.92
N GLN A 50 0.39 7.99 -14.57
CA GLN A 50 0.78 7.53 -13.23
C GLN A 50 0.40 8.57 -12.16
N GLU A 51 0.42 9.85 -12.51
CA GLU A 51 0.07 10.97 -11.65
C GLU A 51 -1.42 10.94 -11.29
N GLU A 52 -2.29 10.64 -12.26
CA GLU A 52 -3.72 10.46 -12.03
C GLU A 52 -3.98 9.25 -11.13
N LEU A 53 -3.33 8.11 -11.40
CA LEU A 53 -3.39 6.94 -10.53
C LEU A 53 -2.95 7.28 -9.11
N ALA A 54 -1.79 7.92 -8.95
CA ALA A 54 -1.19 8.22 -7.66
C ALA A 54 -2.10 9.10 -6.79
N ARG A 55 -2.69 10.16 -7.39
CA ARG A 55 -3.63 11.04 -6.69
C ARG A 55 -4.87 10.29 -6.21
N ASN A 56 -5.50 9.51 -7.09
CA ASN A 56 -6.72 8.75 -6.75
C ASN A 56 -6.44 7.63 -5.74
N ALA A 57 -5.30 6.95 -5.89
CA ALA A 57 -4.83 5.92 -4.97
C ALA A 57 -4.62 6.49 -3.56
N CYS A 58 -4.06 7.69 -3.46
CA CYS A 58 -3.85 8.35 -2.17
C CYS A 58 -5.16 8.48 -1.39
N GLU A 59 -6.19 9.04 -2.00
CA GLU A 59 -7.50 9.18 -1.36
C GLU A 59 -8.13 7.83 -1.01
N LEU A 60 -8.08 6.87 -1.93
CA LEU A 60 -8.64 5.54 -1.72
C LEU A 60 -8.00 4.83 -0.51
N VAL A 61 -6.67 4.81 -0.44
CA VAL A 61 -5.92 4.07 0.57
C VAL A 61 -5.97 4.78 1.92
N THR A 62 -5.91 6.11 1.95
CA THR A 62 -5.90 6.88 3.20
C THR A 62 -7.30 7.12 3.80
N ALA A 63 -8.37 6.92 3.02
CA ALA A 63 -9.74 6.94 3.53
C ALA A 63 -10.11 5.69 4.37
N GLN A 64 -9.24 4.69 4.39
CA GLN A 64 -9.54 3.42 5.05
C GLN A 64 -9.47 3.55 6.58
N PRO A 65 -10.24 2.73 7.33
CA PRO A 65 -10.23 2.76 8.78
C PRO A 65 -8.81 2.64 9.34
N GLY A 66 -8.39 3.62 10.15
CA GLY A 66 -7.06 3.64 10.77
C GLY A 66 -5.91 4.09 9.86
N ALA A 67 -6.11 4.34 8.55
CA ALA A 67 -5.02 4.64 7.63
C ALA A 67 -4.32 6.00 7.86
N ALA A 68 -4.96 6.92 8.58
CA ALA A 68 -4.46 8.27 8.85
C ALA A 68 -4.46 8.64 10.35
N THR A 69 -4.48 7.66 11.25
CA THR A 69 -4.61 7.91 12.70
C THR A 69 -3.26 8.03 13.44
N GLY A 70 -2.25 8.60 12.78
CA GLY A 70 -0.97 8.90 13.41
C GLY A 70 -0.18 7.64 13.78
N ARG A 71 0.56 7.69 14.90
CA ARG A 71 1.48 6.61 15.31
C ARG A 71 0.80 5.25 15.51
N GLN A 72 -0.49 5.24 15.85
CA GLN A 72 -1.27 4.01 16.01
C GLN A 72 -1.93 3.54 14.72
N GLY A 73 -1.83 4.31 13.64
CA GLY A 73 -2.55 4.02 12.41
C GLY A 73 -2.14 2.74 11.72
N MET A 74 -3.10 2.14 11.05
CA MET A 74 -2.91 0.96 10.24
C MET A 74 -2.35 1.34 8.90
N GLU A 75 -1.81 0.35 8.22
CA GLU A 75 -1.29 0.56 6.91
C GLU A 75 -1.88 -0.50 5.94
N TYR A 76 -2.33 -0.06 4.76
CA TYR A 76 -2.92 -0.87 3.68
C TYR A 76 -2.09 -0.90 2.38
N CYS A 77 -1.61 -2.09 1.99
CA CYS A 77 -0.75 -2.26 0.81
C CYS A 77 -1.61 -2.46 -0.44
N VAL A 78 -1.12 -1.98 -1.57
CA VAL A 78 -1.71 -2.17 -2.89
C VAL A 78 -0.63 -2.57 -3.89
N LEU A 79 -1.07 -3.09 -5.03
CA LEU A 79 -0.28 -3.14 -6.25
C LEU A 79 -0.83 -2.12 -7.22
N TRP A 80 0.06 -1.43 -7.91
CA TRP A 80 -0.30 -0.63 -9.08
C TRP A 80 0.33 -1.26 -10.32
N TYR A 81 -0.43 -1.24 -11.41
CA TYR A 81 -0.13 -2.01 -12.60
C TYR A 81 -0.63 -1.33 -13.87
N TYR A 82 -0.12 -1.81 -15.00
CA TYR A 82 -0.48 -1.34 -16.34
C TYR A 82 -1.08 -2.50 -17.13
N VAL A 83 -2.25 -2.29 -17.73
CA VAL A 83 -2.87 -3.26 -18.65
C VAL A 83 -2.45 -2.88 -20.06
N LYS A 84 -1.70 -3.76 -20.74
CA LYS A 84 -1.01 -3.44 -22.00
C LYS A 84 -1.99 -3.11 -23.12
N GLU A 85 -3.06 -3.88 -23.23
CA GLU A 85 -4.06 -3.77 -24.30
C GLU A 85 -4.89 -2.48 -24.17
N GLU A 86 -5.17 -2.06 -22.95
CA GLU A 86 -5.89 -0.81 -22.68
C GLU A 86 -4.97 0.40 -22.74
N GLY A 87 -3.68 0.19 -22.48
CA GLY A 87 -2.71 1.25 -22.38
C GLY A 87 -2.92 2.14 -21.14
N LYS A 88 -3.49 1.60 -20.07
CA LYS A 88 -3.95 2.34 -18.88
C LYS A 88 -3.38 1.80 -17.58
N TYR A 89 -3.38 2.65 -16.56
CA TYR A 89 -2.93 2.33 -15.20
C TYR A 89 -4.11 1.98 -14.29
N PHE A 90 -3.86 1.07 -13.35
CA PHE A 90 -4.84 0.57 -12.39
C PHE A 90 -4.20 0.32 -11.03
N ILE A 91 -5.03 0.31 -10.00
CA ILE A 91 -4.65 -0.04 -8.62
C ILE A 91 -5.49 -1.23 -8.14
N SER A 92 -4.87 -2.14 -7.41
CA SER A 92 -5.52 -3.31 -6.81
C SER A 92 -6.36 -2.93 -5.59
N TYR A 93 -7.17 -3.88 -5.12
CA TYR A 93 -7.69 -3.87 -3.76
C TYR A 93 -6.56 -3.98 -2.73
N LEU A 94 -6.92 -3.76 -1.46
CA LEU A 94 -5.98 -3.62 -0.37
C LEU A 94 -5.57 -4.96 0.23
N SER A 95 -4.38 -4.97 0.81
CA SER A 95 -3.92 -5.95 1.79
C SER A 95 -3.61 -5.23 3.10
N ASP A 96 -4.17 -5.72 4.20
CA ASP A 96 -3.84 -5.30 5.57
C ASP A 96 -2.87 -6.28 6.26
N VAL A 97 -2.30 -7.22 5.50
CA VAL A 97 -1.37 -8.22 6.04
C VAL A 97 -0.05 -7.54 6.44
N GLY A 98 0.18 -7.53 7.75
CA GLY A 98 1.35 -6.92 8.35
C GLY A 98 1.31 -7.07 9.86
N GLY A 99 2.12 -6.28 10.55
CA GLY A 99 2.11 -6.27 12.01
C GLY A 99 3.20 -5.40 12.59
N ASN A 100 3.51 -5.64 13.85
CA ASN A 100 4.59 -4.98 14.56
C ASN A 100 5.73 -5.97 14.80
N ARG A 101 6.97 -5.53 14.57
CA ARG A 101 8.16 -6.24 15.03
C ARG A 101 8.30 -6.07 16.55
N ALA A 102 9.15 -6.87 17.19
CA ALA A 102 9.44 -6.76 18.62
C ALA A 102 9.91 -5.35 19.04
N SER A 103 10.55 -4.60 18.12
CA SER A 103 10.93 -3.20 18.32
C SER A 103 9.78 -2.20 18.29
N GLY A 104 8.54 -2.65 18.08
CA GLY A 104 7.37 -1.80 17.83
C GLY A 104 7.32 -1.21 16.41
N ARG A 105 8.32 -1.49 15.57
CA ARG A 105 8.34 -1.03 14.18
C ARG A 105 7.31 -1.79 13.35
N LYS A 106 6.45 -1.05 12.66
CA LYS A 106 5.46 -1.61 11.74
C LYS A 106 6.15 -2.25 10.54
N TYR A 107 5.54 -3.30 10.03
CA TYR A 107 5.93 -3.90 8.77
C TYR A 107 4.69 -4.38 8.03
N ARG A 108 4.88 -4.55 6.73
CA ARG A 108 3.90 -5.15 5.84
C ARG A 108 4.49 -6.31 5.12
N GLU A 109 3.61 -7.20 4.73
CA GLU A 109 3.92 -8.14 3.68
C GLU A 109 3.38 -7.60 2.35
N VAL A 110 4.30 -7.30 1.45
CA VAL A 110 3.98 -6.72 0.15
C VAL A 110 3.34 -7.82 -0.73
N PRO A 111 2.12 -7.61 -1.26
CA PRO A 111 1.56 -8.51 -2.26
C PRO A 111 2.48 -8.64 -3.48
N ARG A 112 2.56 -9.83 -4.07
CA ARG A 112 3.43 -10.09 -5.24
C ARG A 112 2.69 -10.67 -6.42
N ALA A 113 1.38 -10.85 -6.30
CA ALA A 113 0.53 -11.34 -7.36
C ALA A 113 -0.80 -10.61 -7.35
N LEU A 114 -1.42 -10.57 -8.52
CA LEU A 114 -2.71 -9.95 -8.77
C LEU A 114 -3.68 -11.03 -9.25
N ASN A 115 -4.90 -10.99 -8.73
CA ASN A 115 -6.04 -11.69 -9.28
C ASN A 115 -6.94 -10.64 -9.94
N ALA A 116 -6.73 -10.40 -11.24
CA ALA A 116 -7.54 -9.45 -11.99
C ALA A 116 -8.41 -10.19 -13.01
N PRO A 117 -9.71 -9.86 -13.12
CA PRO A 117 -10.60 -10.43 -14.12
C PRO A 117 -10.38 -9.84 -15.52
N THR A 118 -9.51 -8.83 -15.64
CA THR A 118 -9.12 -8.22 -16.93
C THR A 118 -8.45 -9.27 -17.81
N GLN A 119 -8.95 -9.45 -19.04
CA GLN A 119 -8.48 -10.44 -20.01
C GLN A 119 -7.10 -10.11 -20.65
N GLY A 120 -6.37 -9.13 -20.11
CA GLY A 120 -5.15 -8.57 -20.69
C GLY A 120 -3.87 -8.97 -19.97
N ASP A 121 -2.74 -8.84 -20.67
CA ASP A 121 -1.39 -9.01 -20.12
C ASP A 121 -1.04 -7.80 -19.22
N VAL A 122 -0.78 -8.06 -17.95
CA VAL A 122 -0.57 -7.04 -16.92
C VAL A 122 0.90 -6.90 -16.59
N LEU A 123 1.38 -5.65 -16.56
CA LEU A 123 2.67 -5.30 -15.97
C LEU A 123 2.45 -4.83 -14.53
N LEU A 124 2.86 -5.64 -13.56
CA LEU A 124 2.98 -5.17 -12.18
C LEU A 124 4.11 -4.15 -12.12
N LEU A 125 3.82 -2.90 -11.81
CA LEU A 125 4.81 -1.82 -11.80
C LEU A 125 5.33 -1.54 -10.39
N GLY A 126 4.57 -1.87 -9.36
CA GLY A 126 5.13 -1.93 -8.02
C GLY A 126 4.09 -1.91 -6.92
N PRO A 127 4.55 -1.83 -5.67
CA PRO A 127 3.69 -1.70 -4.53
C PRO A 127 3.29 -0.24 -4.29
N GLY A 128 2.26 -0.05 -3.49
CA GLY A 128 1.98 1.21 -2.83
C GLY A 128 1.48 0.99 -1.40
N HIS A 129 1.65 1.98 -0.54
CA HIS A 129 1.10 1.96 0.81
C HIS A 129 0.92 3.34 1.42
N ASN A 130 0.00 3.48 2.37
CA ASN A 130 -0.04 4.67 3.20
C ASN A 130 1.01 4.64 4.32
N HIS A 131 1.49 5.82 4.70
CA HIS A 131 2.10 6.06 6.00
C HIS A 131 1.11 6.82 6.89
N PRO A 132 0.80 6.33 8.09
CA PRO A 132 -0.23 6.94 8.93
C PRO A 132 0.29 8.13 9.75
N HIS A 133 1.62 8.35 9.81
CA HIS A 133 2.23 9.25 10.80
C HIS A 133 3.33 10.18 10.27
N ASN A 134 3.91 9.90 9.09
CA ASN A 134 4.90 10.78 8.48
C ASN A 134 4.92 10.58 6.95
N ARG A 135 5.58 11.49 6.23
CA ARG A 135 5.73 11.45 4.76
C ARG A 135 6.91 10.61 4.30
N GLN A 136 7.87 10.35 5.19
CA GLN A 136 9.19 9.85 4.86
C GLN A 136 9.17 8.37 4.55
N PHE A 137 9.91 7.94 3.54
CA PHE A 137 10.21 6.53 3.32
C PHE A 137 11.01 5.97 4.51
N SER A 138 10.62 4.79 4.99
CA SER A 138 11.45 4.02 5.92
C SER A 138 12.67 3.43 5.19
N PRO A 139 13.73 3.05 5.91
CA PRO A 139 14.84 2.31 5.29
C PRO A 139 14.38 1.05 4.55
N GLU A 140 13.39 0.33 5.08
CA GLU A 140 12.81 -0.85 4.44
C GLU A 140 12.16 -0.51 3.09
N ASP A 141 11.44 0.61 3.01
CA ASP A 141 10.83 1.08 1.77
C ASP A 141 11.88 1.35 0.69
N LEU A 142 13.02 1.90 1.11
CA LEU A 142 14.16 2.24 0.25
C LEU A 142 15.04 1.04 -0.10
N GLY A 143 14.69 -0.16 0.38
CA GLY A 143 15.41 -1.40 0.08
C GLY A 143 16.64 -1.63 0.94
N SER A 144 16.66 -1.14 2.19
CA SER A 144 17.78 -1.34 3.12
C SER A 144 18.21 -2.81 3.20
N GLY A 145 19.50 -3.07 2.98
CA GLY A 145 20.07 -4.42 2.96
C GLY A 145 19.73 -5.23 1.71
N ARG A 146 19.32 -4.58 0.61
CA ARG A 146 19.08 -5.20 -0.69
C ARG A 146 20.07 -4.66 -1.72
N SER A 147 20.47 -5.55 -2.64
CA SER A 147 21.37 -5.18 -3.73
C SER A 147 20.74 -4.12 -4.66
N PRO A 148 21.55 -3.23 -5.25
CA PRO A 148 21.08 -2.34 -6.32
C PRO A 148 20.39 -3.13 -7.44
N GLY A 149 19.29 -2.60 -7.97
CA GLY A 149 18.50 -3.30 -8.99
C GLY A 149 17.39 -4.19 -8.44
N TRP A 150 17.25 -4.28 -7.11
CA TRP A 150 16.19 -5.06 -6.46
C TRP A 150 14.88 -4.27 -6.34
N SER A 151 13.75 -4.98 -6.44
CA SER A 151 12.43 -4.54 -5.97
C SER A 151 11.66 -5.75 -5.39
N PRO A 152 10.57 -5.53 -4.64
CA PRO A 152 9.77 -6.63 -4.09
C PRO A 152 9.10 -7.52 -5.14
N GLN A 153 9.04 -7.08 -6.41
CA GLN A 153 8.38 -7.77 -7.52
C GLN A 153 9.38 -8.27 -8.59
N GLY A 154 10.68 -8.29 -8.27
CA GLY A 154 11.74 -8.76 -9.15
C GLY A 154 12.74 -7.66 -9.53
N PRO A 155 13.38 -7.72 -10.70
CA PRO A 155 14.30 -6.68 -11.16
C PRO A 155 13.62 -5.31 -11.18
N SER A 156 14.29 -4.28 -10.66
CA SER A 156 13.76 -2.93 -10.58
C SER A 156 13.60 -2.25 -11.93
N ARG A 157 14.25 -2.76 -12.98
CA ARG A 157 14.11 -2.32 -14.36
C ARG A 157 13.96 -3.53 -15.27
N PHE A 158 13.04 -3.48 -16.21
CA PHE A 158 12.82 -4.54 -17.18
C PHE A 158 12.34 -4.00 -18.52
N HIS A 159 12.63 -4.72 -19.61
CA HIS A 159 12.10 -4.42 -20.93
C HIS A 159 10.89 -5.30 -21.22
N ASP A 160 9.81 -4.69 -21.68
CA ASP A 160 8.62 -5.41 -22.11
C ASP A 160 8.52 -5.38 -23.65
N PRO A 161 8.56 -6.56 -24.32
CA PRO A 161 8.59 -6.61 -25.78
C PRO A 161 7.27 -6.20 -26.44
N VAL A 162 6.15 -6.33 -25.72
CA VAL A 162 4.80 -5.98 -26.24
C VAL A 162 4.64 -4.47 -26.30
N THR A 163 4.89 -3.78 -25.20
CA THR A 163 4.85 -2.31 -25.12
C THR A 163 6.07 -1.65 -25.77
N ARG A 164 7.14 -2.42 -26.04
CA ARG A 164 8.46 -1.96 -26.54
C ARG A 164 9.07 -0.85 -25.66
N ARG A 165 8.76 -0.90 -24.37
CA ARG A 165 9.20 0.10 -23.38
C ARG A 165 10.07 -0.57 -22.32
N THR A 166 11.03 0.20 -21.82
CA THR A 166 11.70 -0.12 -20.57
C THR A 166 10.88 0.47 -19.42
N TRP A 167 10.59 -0.37 -18.44
CA TRP A 167 9.81 -0.04 -17.27
C TRP A 167 10.70 -0.08 -16.04
N ASP A 168 10.51 0.90 -15.17
CA ASP A 168 11.06 0.89 -13.84
C ASP A 168 9.95 0.53 -12.85
N ARG A 169 10.30 -0.24 -11.84
CA ARG A 169 9.42 -0.52 -10.73
C ARG A 169 9.55 0.59 -9.70
N GLU A 170 8.43 1.03 -9.16
CA GLU A 170 8.39 2.13 -8.21
C GLU A 170 7.47 1.80 -7.04
N LEU A 171 7.86 2.24 -5.86
CA LEU A 171 7.02 2.24 -4.67
C LEU A 171 6.28 3.56 -4.58
N LEU A 172 4.97 3.51 -4.36
CA LEU A 172 4.16 4.67 -4.01
C LEU A 172 3.92 4.74 -2.50
N VAL A 173 4.11 5.91 -1.91
CA VAL A 173 3.75 6.18 -0.51
C VAL A 173 2.70 7.28 -0.46
N PHE A 174 1.60 6.99 0.23
CA PHE A 174 0.46 7.88 0.39
C PHE A 174 0.46 8.47 1.80
N PHE A 175 0.30 9.78 1.91
CA PHE A 175 0.21 10.46 3.20
C PHE A 175 -0.97 11.42 3.19
N LYS A 176 -1.85 11.29 4.17
CA LYS A 176 -2.96 12.23 4.38
C LYS A 176 -2.57 13.24 5.44
N GLU A 177 -2.52 14.48 5.02
CA GLU A 177 -2.24 15.64 5.84
C GLU A 177 -3.37 15.91 6.83
N TRP A 178 -3.06 16.66 7.89
CA TRP A 178 -4.07 17.02 8.90
C TRP A 178 -5.14 17.97 8.38
N ASP A 179 -4.86 18.72 7.32
CA ASP A 179 -5.84 19.56 6.61
C ASP A 179 -6.73 18.74 5.66
N GLY A 180 -6.50 17.43 5.57
CA GLY A 180 -7.23 16.50 4.71
C GLY A 180 -6.65 16.34 3.30
N ASN A 181 -5.62 17.11 2.93
CA ASN A 181 -4.96 16.95 1.63
C ASN A 181 -4.20 15.61 1.58
N CYS A 182 -4.24 14.95 0.43
CA CYS A 182 -3.50 13.71 0.23
C CYS A 182 -2.31 13.93 -0.69
N THR A 183 -1.12 13.61 -0.19
CA THR A 183 0.15 13.76 -0.90
C THR A 183 0.71 12.38 -1.21
N THR A 184 1.18 12.19 -2.45
CA THR A 184 1.85 10.96 -2.88
C THR A 184 3.33 11.21 -3.14
N TYR A 185 4.15 10.29 -2.66
CA TYR A 185 5.56 10.21 -2.97
C TYR A 185 5.83 8.93 -3.76
N ARG A 186 6.86 8.95 -4.59
CA ARG A 186 7.35 7.75 -5.24
C ARG A 186 8.84 7.54 -4.97
N TYR A 187 9.22 6.28 -4.89
CA TYR A 187 10.60 5.85 -4.93
C TYR A 187 10.80 4.92 -6.12
N ASN A 188 11.63 5.33 -7.07
CA ASN A 188 11.97 4.50 -8.22
C ASN A 188 13.15 3.57 -7.85
N TYR A 189 12.91 2.26 -7.82
CA TYR A 189 13.90 1.28 -7.38
C TYR A 189 15.14 1.17 -8.30
N ALA A 190 15.03 1.61 -9.56
CA ALA A 190 16.13 1.54 -10.53
C ALA A 190 17.04 2.77 -10.46
N THR A 191 16.45 3.96 -10.51
CA THR A 191 17.19 5.24 -10.47
C THR A 191 17.53 5.67 -9.05
N ARG A 192 16.84 5.09 -8.06
CA ARG A 192 16.92 5.40 -6.64
C ARG A 192 16.53 6.85 -6.31
N VAL A 193 15.72 7.46 -7.17
CA VAL A 193 15.21 8.81 -6.98
C VAL A 193 13.90 8.76 -6.21
N VAL A 194 13.79 9.66 -5.23
CA VAL A 194 12.55 9.97 -4.51
C VAL A 194 11.93 11.21 -5.15
N SER A 195 10.63 11.15 -5.44
CA SER A 195 9.87 12.29 -5.98
C SER A 195 8.59 12.53 -5.19
N ALA A 196 8.16 13.79 -5.11
CA ALA A 196 6.84 14.18 -4.62
C ALA A 196 5.91 14.49 -5.80
N LEU A 197 4.63 14.14 -5.69
CA LEU A 197 3.62 14.58 -6.65
C LEU A 197 3.19 16.00 -6.29
N ARG A 198 3.58 16.99 -7.11
CA ARG A 198 3.23 18.41 -6.94
C ARG A 198 2.59 18.93 -8.21
N ASP A 199 1.46 19.63 -8.09
CA ASP A 199 0.75 20.25 -9.21
C ASP A 199 0.52 19.32 -10.43
N GLY A 200 0.33 18.03 -10.17
CA GLY A 200 0.11 17.03 -11.22
C GLY A 200 1.37 16.53 -11.93
N ALA A 201 2.56 16.80 -11.38
CA ALA A 201 3.83 16.32 -11.90
C ALA A 201 4.72 15.73 -10.79
N TRP A 202 5.54 14.75 -11.16
CA TRP A 202 6.57 14.22 -10.26
C TRP A 202 7.78 15.15 -10.19
N VAL A 203 8.00 15.75 -9.02
CA VAL A 203 9.16 16.60 -8.74
C VAL A 203 10.20 15.77 -7.96
N PRO A 204 11.41 15.54 -8.50
CA PRO A 204 12.47 14.87 -7.77
C PRO A 204 12.87 15.69 -6.53
N ILE A 205 12.87 15.06 -5.36
CA ILE A 205 13.22 15.73 -4.08
C ILE A 205 14.47 15.16 -3.42
N GLY A 206 14.90 13.98 -3.83
CA GLY A 206 16.14 13.39 -3.31
C GLY A 206 16.54 12.11 -4.02
N LYS A 207 17.67 11.57 -3.59
CA LYS A 207 18.25 10.33 -4.11
C LYS A 207 18.78 9.47 -2.98
N VAL A 208 18.52 8.18 -3.08
CA VAL A 208 18.98 7.19 -2.12
C VAL A 208 20.37 6.69 -2.54
N GLU A 209 21.28 6.71 -1.58
CA GLU A 209 22.66 6.26 -1.72
C GLU A 209 22.96 5.09 -0.77
N GLY A 210 24.08 4.41 -0.99
CA GLY A 210 24.51 3.28 -0.16
C GLY A 210 23.60 2.05 -0.25
N GLU A 211 23.86 1.02 0.54
CA GLU A 211 23.02 -0.20 0.60
C GLU A 211 21.92 -0.10 1.68
N TRP A 212 22.07 0.84 2.61
CA TRP A 212 21.20 0.97 3.78
C TRP A 212 19.99 1.88 3.58
N GLY A 213 19.90 2.56 2.44
CA GLY A 213 18.77 3.43 2.11
C GLY A 213 18.97 4.88 2.54
N ASP A 214 20.19 5.41 2.50
CA ASP A 214 20.46 6.79 2.94
C ASP A 214 19.92 7.79 1.92
N LEU A 215 18.81 8.45 2.24
CA LEU A 215 18.22 9.49 1.39
C LEU A 215 18.95 10.81 1.55
N LYS A 216 19.48 11.33 0.45
CA LYS A 216 20.00 12.71 0.34
C LYS A 216 19.00 13.57 -0.43
N MET A 217 18.53 14.63 0.22
CA MET A 217 17.64 15.61 -0.43
C MET A 217 18.41 16.43 -1.46
N PHE A 218 17.74 16.80 -2.55
CA PHE A 218 18.28 17.78 -3.50
C PHE A 218 18.20 19.19 -2.92
N GLU A 219 19.04 20.09 -3.44
CA GLU A 219 19.09 21.47 -2.96
C GLU A 219 17.72 22.15 -3.10
N GLY A 220 17.27 22.78 -2.01
CA GLY A 220 15.97 23.46 -1.94
C GLY A 220 14.75 22.54 -1.98
N GLN A 221 14.93 21.21 -1.93
CA GLN A 221 13.83 20.24 -1.92
C GLN A 221 13.63 19.65 -0.52
N ASP A 222 12.36 19.45 -0.16
CA ASP A 222 11.95 18.75 1.05
C ASP A 222 10.67 17.92 0.80
N TRP A 223 10.16 17.27 1.84
CA TRP A 223 8.91 16.53 1.86
C TRP A 223 7.66 17.42 1.80
N LEU A 224 7.78 18.68 2.23
CA LEU A 224 6.65 19.62 2.22
C LEU A 224 6.32 20.06 0.77
N PRO A 225 5.03 20.30 0.46
CA PRO A 225 4.63 20.82 -0.85
C PRO A 225 5.36 22.11 -1.25
#